data_AF-U9VV33-F1
#
_entry.id   AF-U9VV33-F1
#
_cell.length_a   1.000
_cell.length_b   1.000
_cell.length_c   1.000
_cell.angle_alpha   90.00
_cell.angle_beta   90.00
_cell.angle_gamma   90.00
#
_symmetry.space_group_name_H-M   'P 1'
#
loop_
_entity.id
_entity.type
_entity.pdbx_description
1 polymer ?
#
loop_
_entity_poly.entity_id
_entity_poly.type
_entity_poly.pdbx_seq_one_letter_code
_entity_poly.pdbx_strand_id
1 'polypeptide(L)'
;MSNLVWYRNDLRLHDHEPMHRALQQDAQVIPVYCFAPRHSSTTSFGFPKTGAFRGQFLLESVADLRHSLKQLGSNLIIRYGLPEDVIPQLARQFNIKAVNI
;
A
#
# COMPACT_ATOMS: atom_id res chain seq x y z
N MET A 1 -8.11 -11.62 -14.94
CA MET A 1 -6.70 -11.24 -14.69
C MET A 1 -6.66 -10.45 -13.39
N SER A 2 -5.50 -10.36 -12.72
CA SER A 2 -5.41 -9.65 -11.44
C SER A 2 -4.31 -8.59 -11.49
N ASN A 3 -4.61 -7.42 -10.91
CA ASN A 3 -3.77 -6.25 -10.83
C ASN A 3 -3.44 -5.94 -9.39
N LEU A 4 -2.21 -5.55 -9.11
CA LEU A 4 -1.80 -5.09 -7.78
C LEU A 4 -1.75 -3.56 -7.80
N VAL A 5 -2.35 -2.91 -6.82
CA VAL A 5 -2.25 -1.44 -6.62
C VAL A 5 -1.47 -1.20 -5.34
N TRP A 6 -0.27 -0.65 -5.47
CA TRP A 6 0.63 -0.44 -4.35
C TRP A 6 0.54 1.01 -3.84
N TYR A 7 -0.10 1.16 -2.67
CA TYR A 7 -0.21 2.41 -1.96
C TYR A 7 1.08 2.77 -1.20
N ARG A 8 1.45 4.05 -1.23
CA ARG A 8 2.56 4.67 -0.48
C ARG A 8 2.07 5.92 0.26
N ASN A 9 2.30 7.11 -0.30
CA ASN A 9 1.92 8.40 0.29
C ASN A 9 0.58 8.93 -0.26
N ASP A 10 -0.17 8.07 -0.92
CA ASP A 10 -1.37 8.33 -1.70
C ASP A 10 -2.55 7.52 -1.13
N LEU A 11 -2.66 7.49 0.21
CA LEU A 11 -3.65 6.73 0.98
C LEU A 11 -5.08 7.29 0.84
N ARG A 12 -5.63 7.24 -0.38
CA ARG A 12 -6.94 7.78 -0.74
C ARG A 12 -7.58 6.97 -1.86
N LEU A 13 -8.91 7.00 -1.94
CA LEU A 13 -9.66 6.41 -3.06
C LEU A 13 -10.03 7.43 -4.13
N HIS A 14 -10.30 8.66 -3.71
CA HIS A 14 -10.66 9.74 -4.64
C HIS A 14 -9.44 10.19 -5.43
N ASP A 15 -9.65 10.43 -6.73
CA ASP A 15 -8.62 10.93 -7.63
C ASP A 15 -7.31 10.13 -7.53
N HIS A 16 -7.46 8.80 -7.62
CA HIS A 16 -6.36 7.84 -7.54
C HIS A 16 -6.16 7.16 -8.90
N GLU A 17 -5.34 7.79 -9.74
CA GLU A 17 -5.04 7.31 -11.09
C GLU A 17 -4.56 5.83 -11.14
N PRO A 18 -3.69 5.34 -10.22
CA PRO A 18 -3.26 3.93 -10.25
C PRO A 18 -4.43 2.97 -10.03
N MET A 19 -5.34 3.27 -9.10
CA MET A 19 -6.57 2.50 -8.89
C MET A 19 -7.48 2.58 -10.12
N HIS A 20 -7.67 3.78 -10.69
CA HIS A 20 -8.50 3.97 -11.87
C HIS A 20 -7.98 3.13 -13.05
N ARG A 21 -6.68 3.21 -13.38
CA ARG A 21 -6.07 2.40 -14.44
C ARG A 21 -6.19 0.89 -14.20
N ALA A 22 -6.03 0.44 -12.95
CA ALA A 22 -6.16 -0.97 -12.61
C ALA A 22 -7.59 -1.50 -12.81
N LEU A 23 -8.60 -0.64 -12.59
CA LEU A 23 -10.02 -0.97 -12.80
C LEU A 23 -10.42 -1.00 -14.28
N GLN A 24 -9.82 -0.17 -15.14
CA GLN A 24 -10.12 -0.12 -16.59
C GLN A 24 -9.76 -1.40 -17.34
N GLN A 25 -8.98 -2.31 -16.74
CA GLN A 25 -8.49 -3.54 -17.38
C GLN A 25 -9.42 -4.76 -17.16
N ASP A 26 -10.64 -4.55 -16.65
CA ASP A 26 -11.63 -5.59 -16.30
C ASP A 26 -11.00 -6.76 -15.51
N ALA A 27 -10.20 -6.39 -14.52
CA ALA A 27 -9.35 -7.28 -13.76
C ALA A 27 -9.60 -7.11 -12.25
N GLN A 28 -9.40 -8.20 -11.51
CA GLN A 28 -9.45 -8.15 -10.04
C GLN A 28 -8.34 -7.24 -9.53
N VAL A 29 -8.69 -6.21 -8.75
CA VAL A 29 -7.72 -5.30 -8.16
C VAL A 29 -7.40 -5.72 -6.73
N ILE A 30 -6.11 -5.80 -6.41
CA ILE A 30 -5.57 -6.18 -5.09
C ILE A 30 -4.80 -4.97 -4.53
N PRO A 31 -5.41 -4.18 -3.64
CA PRO A 31 -4.73 -3.10 -2.93
C PRO A 31 -3.70 -3.65 -1.93
N VAL A 32 -2.50 -3.05 -1.91
CA VAL A 32 -1.44 -3.38 -0.94
C VAL A 32 -0.78 -2.14 -0.36
N TYR A 33 -0.49 -2.19 0.94
CA TYR A 33 0.37 -1.24 1.64
C TYR A 33 1.48 -1.98 2.39
N CYS A 34 2.71 -1.45 2.33
CA CYS A 34 3.88 -2.07 2.92
C CYS A 34 4.54 -1.12 3.94
N PHE A 35 4.53 -1.51 5.22
CA PHE A 35 5.34 -0.86 6.24
C PHE A 35 6.79 -1.31 6.11
N ALA A 36 7.65 -0.44 5.59
CA ALA A 36 9.07 -0.73 5.43
C ALA A 36 9.84 -0.54 6.76
N PRO A 37 10.78 -1.44 7.10
CA PRO A 37 11.69 -1.25 8.25
C PRO A 37 12.46 0.08 8.22
N ARG A 38 12.69 0.63 7.02
CA ARG A 38 13.30 1.95 6.82
C ARG A 38 12.46 3.10 7.40
N HIS A 39 11.16 2.91 7.67
CA HIS A 39 10.33 3.94 8.31
C HIS A 39 10.65 4.10 9.79
N SER A 40 11.09 3.04 10.47
CA SER A 40 11.49 3.04 11.88
C SER A 40 13.01 3.16 12.07
N SER A 41 13.77 3.48 11.02
CA SER A 41 15.21 3.74 11.13
C SER A 41 15.51 5.07 11.81
N THR A 42 16.78 5.42 11.92
CA THR A 42 17.22 6.78 12.30
C THR A 42 17.62 7.60 11.07
N THR A 43 17.67 8.93 11.22
CA THR A 43 18.29 9.85 10.27
C THR A 43 19.81 9.86 10.44
N SER A 44 20.53 10.55 9.56
CA SER A 44 22.00 10.69 9.65
C SER A 44 22.48 11.34 10.96
N PHE A 45 21.60 12.09 11.63
CA PHE A 45 21.88 12.74 12.92
C PHE A 45 21.30 11.99 14.12
N GLY A 46 20.85 10.73 13.93
CA GLY A 46 20.38 9.88 15.02
C GLY A 46 18.92 10.07 15.44
N PHE A 47 18.18 11.01 14.85
CA PHE A 47 16.76 11.20 15.15
C PHE A 47 15.90 10.08 14.56
N PRO A 48 14.76 9.72 15.16
CA PRO A 48 13.82 8.79 14.55
C PRO A 48 13.41 9.24 13.15
N LYS A 49 13.55 8.37 12.15
CA LYS A 49 13.16 8.65 10.77
C LYS A 49 11.67 9.00 10.70
N THR A 50 10.86 8.30 11.49
CA THR A 50 9.44 8.60 11.74
C THR A 50 9.21 8.74 13.23
N GLY A 51 8.87 9.96 13.67
CA GLY A 51 8.50 10.24 15.06
C GLY A 51 7.10 9.73 15.40
N ALA A 52 6.78 9.67 16.70
CA ALA A 52 5.55 9.09 17.23
C ALA A 52 4.27 9.70 16.62
N PHE A 53 4.19 11.04 16.52
CA PHE A 53 3.02 11.73 15.97
C PHE A 53 2.72 11.33 14.52
N ARG A 54 3.75 11.32 13.65
CA ARG A 54 3.58 10.91 12.26
C ARG A 54 3.35 9.40 12.12
N GLY A 55 3.96 8.60 13.00
CA GLY A 55 3.70 7.16 13.07
C GLY A 55 2.23 6.86 13.37
N GLN A 56 1.67 7.53 14.38
CA GLN A 56 0.25 7.40 14.74
C GLN A 56 -0.66 7.83 13.58
N PHE A 57 -0.41 9.00 12.99
CA PHE A 57 -1.17 9.49 11.84
C PHE A 57 -1.13 8.50 10.66
N LEU A 58 0.03 7.88 10.40
CA LEU A 58 0.17 6.89 9.34
C LEU A 58 -0.63 5.61 9.62
N LEU A 59 -0.62 5.11 10.85
CA LEU A 59 -1.42 3.96 11.26
C LEU A 59 -2.92 4.23 11.07
N GLU A 60 -3.37 5.39 11.50
CA GLU A 60 -4.76 5.85 11.33
C GLU A 60 -5.13 5.97 9.85
N SER A 61 -4.26 6.58 9.03
CA SER A 61 -4.48 6.73 7.59
C SER A 61 -4.58 5.39 6.85
N VAL A 62 -3.72 4.43 7.20
CA VAL A 62 -3.77 3.07 6.59
C VAL A 62 -5.00 2.30 7.06
N ALA A 63 -5.40 2.47 8.33
CA ALA A 63 -6.62 1.86 8.86
C ALA A 63 -7.87 2.42 8.18
N ASP A 64 -7.95 3.73 7.98
CA ASP A 64 -9.05 4.40 7.27
C ASP A 64 -9.13 3.99 5.80
N LEU A 65 -8.00 3.93 5.08
CA LEU A 65 -7.97 3.42 3.71
C LEU A 65 -8.50 1.97 3.63
N ARG A 66 -8.09 1.11 4.57
CA ARG A 66 -8.58 -0.28 4.63
C ARG A 66 -10.08 -0.33 4.91
N HIS A 67 -10.58 0.54 5.78
CA HIS A 67 -12.01 0.63 6.08
C HIS A 67 -12.80 1.06 4.84
N SER A 68 -12.37 2.13 4.18
CA SER A 68 -12.97 2.64 2.94
C SER A 68 -12.99 1.59 1.82
N LEU A 69 -11.91 0.84 1.63
CA LEU A 69 -11.87 -0.27 0.66
C LEU A 69 -12.85 -1.40 1.02
N LYS A 70 -12.99 -1.74 2.31
CA LYS A 70 -13.95 -2.76 2.75
C LYS A 70 -15.40 -2.35 2.54
N GLN A 71 -15.73 -1.07 2.71
CA GLN A 71 -17.07 -0.56 2.42
C GLN A 71 -17.46 -0.73 0.93
N LEU A 72 -16.46 -0.81 0.04
CA LEU A 72 -16.64 -1.05 -1.39
C LEU A 72 -16.49 -2.54 -1.79
N GLY A 73 -16.49 -3.46 -0.81
CA GLY A 73 -16.35 -4.90 -1.08
C GLY A 73 -14.92 -5.37 -1.42
N SER A 74 -13.92 -4.51 -1.23
CA SER A 74 -12.50 -4.84 -1.38
C SER A 74 -11.82 -5.00 -0.01
N ASN A 75 -10.48 -4.99 0.03
CA ASN A 75 -9.69 -4.97 1.26
C ASN A 75 -8.28 -4.44 0.97
N LEU A 76 -7.53 -4.08 2.01
CA LEU A 76 -6.11 -3.70 1.91
C LEU A 76 -5.23 -4.83 2.46
N ILE A 77 -4.34 -5.37 1.62
CA ILE A 77 -3.26 -6.24 2.10
C ILE A 77 -2.23 -5.35 2.79
N ILE A 78 -2.02 -5.57 4.08
CA ILE A 78 -0.99 -4.89 4.87
C ILE A 78 0.14 -5.89 5.13
N ARG A 79 1.37 -5.47 4.86
CA ARG A 79 2.59 -6.25 5.14
C ARG A 79 3.64 -5.37 5.81
N TYR A 80 4.52 -6.00 6.55
CA TYR A 80 5.75 -5.39 7.07
C TYR A 80 6.93 -6.04 6.36
N GLY A 81 7.83 -5.24 5.79
CA GLY A 81 8.96 -5.73 5.01
C GLY A 81 9.43 -4.71 3.97
N LEU A 82 10.50 -5.02 3.24
CA LEU A 82 10.95 -4.18 2.15
C LEU A 82 9.99 -4.35 0.96
N PRO A 83 9.45 -3.26 0.37
CA PRO A 83 8.55 -3.36 -0.78
C PRO A 83 9.19 -4.12 -1.96
N GLU A 84 10.49 -3.96 -2.18
CA GLU A 84 11.25 -4.69 -3.20
C GLU A 84 11.25 -6.22 -3.02
N ASP A 85 10.98 -6.73 -1.82
CA ASP A 85 10.81 -8.15 -1.55
C ASP A 85 9.33 -8.56 -1.54
N VAL A 86 8.51 -7.77 -0.84
CA VAL A 86 7.09 -8.06 -0.60
C VAL A 86 6.26 -7.95 -1.88
N ILE A 87 6.45 -6.91 -2.68
CA ILE A 87 5.63 -6.67 -3.87
C ILE A 87 5.84 -7.77 -4.93
N PRO A 88 7.08 -8.18 -5.29
CA PRO A 88 7.28 -9.31 -6.19
C PRO A 88 6.76 -10.64 -5.62
N GLN A 89 6.87 -10.86 -4.32
CA GLN A 89 6.33 -12.07 -3.68
C GLN A 89 4.81 -12.15 -3.85
N LEU A 90 4.09 -11.06 -3.56
CA LEU A 90 2.64 -10.99 -3.74
C LEU A 90 2.25 -11.11 -5.21
N ALA A 91 3.02 -10.48 -6.11
CA ALA A 91 2.78 -10.59 -7.54
C ALA A 91 2.85 -12.05 -8.04
N ARG A 92 3.83 -12.82 -7.57
CA ARG A 92 3.92 -14.27 -7.87
C ARG A 92 2.78 -15.05 -7.22
N GLN A 93 2.48 -14.78 -5.95
CA GLN A 93 1.43 -15.49 -5.20
C GLN A 93 0.04 -15.35 -5.86
N PHE A 94 -0.27 -14.17 -6.39
CA PHE A 94 -1.58 -13.88 -7.00
C PHE A 94 -1.57 -13.89 -8.53
N ASN A 95 -0.47 -14.34 -9.15
CA ASN A 95 -0.30 -14.39 -10.62
C ASN A 95 -0.60 -13.03 -11.30
N ILE A 96 -0.05 -11.96 -10.73
CA ILE A 96 -0.25 -10.57 -11.16
C ILE A 96 0.62 -10.27 -12.38
N LYS A 97 0.02 -9.64 -13.41
CA LYS A 97 0.74 -9.22 -14.62
C LYS A 97 1.19 -7.75 -14.59
N ALA A 98 0.48 -6.90 -13.84
CA ALA A 98 0.78 -5.49 -13.74
C ALA A 98 0.69 -4.99 -12.29
N VAL A 99 1.66 -4.18 -11.90
CA VAL A 99 1.68 -3.46 -10.62
C VAL A 99 1.51 -1.98 -10.92
N ASN A 100 0.51 -1.36 -10.33
CA ASN A 100 0.19 0.06 -10.49
C ASN A 100 0.67 0.81 -9.24
N ILE A 101 1.38 1.92 -9.46
CA ILE A 101 2.03 2.76 -8.45
C ILE A 101 1.72 4.24 -8.65
#